data_AF-A0A3C0SVK1-F1
#
_entry.id   AF-A0A3C0SVK1-F1
#
_cell.length_a   1.000
_cell.length_b   1.000
_cell.length_c   1.000
_cell.angle_alpha   90.00
_cell.angle_beta   90.00
_cell.angle_gamma   90.00
#
_symmetry.space_group_name_H-M   'P 1'
#
loop_
_entity.id
_entity.type
_entity.pdbx_description
1 polymer ?
#
loop_
_entity_poly.entity_id
_entity_poly.type
_entity_poly.pdbx_seq_one_letter_code
_entity_poly.pdbx_strand_id
1 'polypeptide(L)'
;ITGGRECDLAVNCVNVPNTEMSTILPVRDGGTAYFFSMATSFTKAALGAEGVGKDVTLIIGNGYTRGHAEIALSELRGNVALRDLYERIYAG
;
A
#
# COMPACT_ATOMS: atom_id res chain seq x y z
N ILE A 1 4.46 17.35 -8.82
CA ILE A 1 4.76 15.90 -9.03
C ILE A 1 3.72 15.25 -9.95
N THR A 2 2.41 15.39 -9.73
CA THR A 2 1.40 14.77 -10.63
C THR A 2 0.82 15.68 -11.72
N GLY A 3 1.09 16.98 -11.67
CA GLY A 3 0.56 17.95 -12.65
C GLY A 3 -0.96 18.15 -12.56
N GLY A 4 -1.53 18.01 -11.37
CA GLY A 4 -2.98 18.10 -11.14
C GLY A 4 -3.74 16.80 -11.40
N ARG A 5 -3.04 15.73 -11.82
CA ARG A 5 -3.65 14.41 -11.98
C ARG A 5 -3.66 13.65 -10.65
N GLU A 6 -4.70 12.86 -10.48
CA GLU A 6 -4.86 11.92 -9.39
C GLU A 6 -4.14 10.59 -9.71
N CYS A 7 -3.92 9.73 -8.71
CA CYS A 7 -3.24 8.45 -8.89
C CYS A 7 -4.23 7.31 -9.22
N ASP A 8 -3.77 6.36 -10.03
CA ASP A 8 -4.51 5.12 -10.31
C ASP A 8 -4.56 4.19 -9.10
N LEU A 9 -3.49 4.17 -8.30
CA LEU A 9 -3.30 3.31 -7.15
C LEU A 9 -2.61 4.06 -6.02
N ALA A 10 -3.17 3.96 -4.81
CA ALA A 10 -2.52 4.34 -3.56
C ALA A 10 -2.35 3.10 -2.67
N VAL A 11 -1.13 2.88 -2.17
CA VAL A 11 -0.84 1.79 -1.21
C VAL A 11 -0.48 2.40 0.13
N ASN A 12 -1.29 2.13 1.14
CA ASN A 12 -1.08 2.60 2.50
C ASN A 12 -0.34 1.54 3.33
N CYS A 13 0.95 1.81 3.56
CA CYS A 13 1.83 1.04 4.44
C CYS A 13 2.10 1.76 5.77
N VAL A 14 1.32 2.79 6.12
CA VAL A 14 1.59 3.66 7.26
C VAL A 14 1.12 3.01 8.55
N ASN A 15 2.01 2.85 9.52
CA ASN A 15 1.73 2.18 10.79
C ASN A 15 1.15 3.10 11.88
N VAL A 16 0.56 4.25 11.50
CA VAL A 16 -0.13 5.18 12.41
C VAL A 16 -1.57 5.41 11.95
N PRO A 17 -2.52 5.68 12.88
CA PRO A 17 -3.94 5.85 12.56
C PRO A 17 -4.23 7.16 11.82
N ASN A 18 -5.45 7.28 11.26
CA ASN A 18 -5.98 8.48 10.59
C ASN A 18 -5.30 8.83 9.26
N THR A 19 -4.90 7.80 8.50
CA THR A 19 -4.27 7.94 7.17
C THR A 19 -5.19 7.48 6.05
N GLU A 20 -6.45 7.16 6.36
CA GLU A 20 -7.43 6.68 5.38
C GLU A 20 -7.70 7.72 4.31
N MET A 21 -8.01 8.96 4.72
CA MET A 21 -8.36 10.02 3.77
C MET A 21 -7.16 10.51 2.97
N SER A 22 -5.96 10.54 3.56
CA SER A 22 -4.75 10.87 2.81
C SER A 22 -4.39 9.79 1.77
N THR A 23 -4.93 8.59 1.92
CA THR A 23 -4.83 7.50 0.93
C THR A 23 -5.90 7.63 -0.15
N ILE A 24 -7.13 7.98 0.22
CA ILE A 24 -8.30 7.99 -0.69
C ILE A 24 -8.36 9.24 -1.56
N LEU A 25 -8.18 10.42 -0.97
CA LEU A 25 -8.32 11.71 -1.68
C LEU A 25 -7.46 11.86 -2.95
N PRO A 26 -6.19 11.40 -2.99
CA PRO A 26 -5.38 11.55 -4.19
C PRO A 26 -5.73 10.53 -5.29
N VAL A 27 -6.60 9.55 -5.02
CA VAL A 27 -6.95 8.49 -5.97
C VAL A 27 -8.08 8.97 -6.88
N ARG A 28 -7.93 8.68 -8.18
CA ARG A 28 -8.96 9.03 -9.16
C ARG A 28 -10.21 8.17 -9.00
N ASP A 29 -11.33 8.65 -9.55
CA ASP A 29 -12.51 7.81 -9.66
C ASP A 29 -12.22 6.57 -10.51
N GLY A 30 -12.75 5.43 -10.06
CA GLY A 30 -12.42 4.09 -10.56
C GLY A 30 -10.99 3.63 -10.25
N GLY A 31 -10.23 4.38 -9.45
CA GLY A 31 -8.89 4.01 -8.97
C GLY A 31 -8.95 3.07 -7.76
N THR A 32 -7.78 2.69 -7.24
CA THR A 32 -7.67 1.75 -6.12
C THR A 32 -6.93 2.34 -4.93
N ALA A 33 -7.49 2.19 -3.74
CA ALA A 33 -6.81 2.41 -2.47
C ALA A 33 -6.60 1.07 -1.77
N TYR A 34 -5.33 0.69 -1.55
CA TYR A 34 -4.95 -0.56 -0.93
C TYR A 34 -4.37 -0.30 0.47
N PHE A 35 -5.07 -0.75 1.51
CA PHE A 35 -4.65 -0.66 2.90
C PHE A 35 -3.93 -1.94 3.36
N PHE A 36 -2.66 -1.82 3.73
CA PHE A 36 -1.86 -2.94 4.25
C PHE A 36 -1.65 -2.89 5.78
N SER A 37 -1.76 -1.69 6.37
CA SER A 37 -1.49 -1.47 7.79
C SER A 37 -2.64 -1.90 8.70
N MET A 38 -2.30 -2.50 9.85
CA MET A 38 -3.26 -2.79 10.91
C MET A 38 -3.73 -1.53 11.65
N ALA A 39 -3.08 -0.38 11.44
CA ALA A 39 -3.51 0.90 12.01
C ALA A 39 -4.73 1.51 11.28
N THR A 40 -5.14 0.93 10.15
CA THR A 40 -6.28 1.39 9.34
C THR A 40 -7.61 1.05 10.01
N SER A 41 -8.48 2.04 10.13
CA SER A 41 -9.89 1.83 10.43
C SER A 41 -10.70 1.69 9.14
N PHE A 42 -11.15 0.47 8.83
CA PHE A 42 -11.91 0.21 7.60
C PHE A 42 -13.25 0.95 7.56
N THR A 43 -13.89 1.15 8.72
CA THR A 43 -15.10 1.97 8.82
C THR A 43 -14.80 3.42 8.43
N LYS A 44 -13.69 4.00 8.88
CA LYS A 44 -13.29 5.35 8.49
C LYS A 44 -12.95 5.44 7.00
N ALA A 45 -12.31 4.43 6.43
CA ALA A 45 -12.00 4.39 5.01
C ALA A 45 -13.28 4.34 4.16
N ALA A 46 -14.19 3.41 4.47
CA ALA A 46 -15.44 3.23 3.72
C ALA A 46 -16.36 4.46 3.82
N LEU A 47 -16.67 4.91 5.04
CA LEU A 47 -17.53 6.08 5.24
C LEU A 47 -16.84 7.38 4.80
N GLY A 48 -15.52 7.43 4.90
CA GLY A 48 -14.73 8.55 4.42
C GLY A 48 -14.79 8.70 2.91
N ALA A 49 -14.66 7.61 2.16
CA ALA A 49 -14.81 7.60 0.70
C ALA A 49 -16.20 8.06 0.27
N GLU A 50 -17.26 7.53 0.90
CA GLU A 50 -18.64 7.97 0.67
C GLU A 50 -18.81 9.46 1.00
N GLY A 51 -18.33 9.90 2.16
CA GLY A 51 -18.49 11.27 2.64
C GLY A 51 -17.81 12.33 1.78
N VAL A 52 -16.74 11.97 1.05
CA VAL A 52 -16.08 12.86 0.08
C VAL A 52 -16.49 12.59 -1.37
N GLY A 53 -17.44 11.68 -1.60
CA GLY A 53 -17.95 11.35 -2.93
C GLY A 53 -16.89 10.75 -3.87
N LYS A 54 -15.95 9.97 -3.34
CA LYS A 54 -14.87 9.34 -4.12
C LYS A 54 -15.23 7.90 -4.48
N ASP A 55 -15.38 7.63 -5.78
CA ASP A 55 -15.66 6.28 -6.28
C ASP A 55 -14.35 5.51 -6.45
N VAL A 56 -13.91 4.84 -5.37
CA VAL A 56 -12.64 4.11 -5.34
C VAL A 56 -12.84 2.65 -4.93
N THR A 57 -12.03 1.77 -5.51
CA THR A 57 -11.93 0.39 -5.05
C THR A 57 -11.08 0.33 -3.78
N LEU A 58 -11.64 -0.18 -2.69
CA LEU A 58 -10.92 -0.39 -1.44
C LEU A 58 -10.43 -1.85 -1.35
N ILE A 59 -9.11 -2.05 -1.30
CA ILE A 59 -8.52 -3.36 -1.01
C ILE A 59 -8.04 -3.38 0.44
N ILE A 60 -8.46 -4.41 1.18
CA ILE A 60 -8.03 -4.64 2.55
C ILE A 60 -7.01 -5.78 2.55
N GLY A 61 -5.80 -5.47 2.97
CA GLY A 61 -4.73 -6.45 3.15
C GLY A 61 -4.97 -7.30 4.40
N ASN A 62 -4.97 -8.62 4.23
CA ASN A 62 -4.98 -9.57 5.34
C ASN A 62 -3.55 -9.99 5.76
N GLY A 63 -2.51 -9.36 5.18
CA GLY A 63 -1.11 -9.68 5.44
C GLY A 63 -0.60 -10.96 4.77
N TYR A 64 -1.39 -11.60 3.90
CA TYR A 64 -1.00 -12.86 3.25
C TYR A 64 -1.26 -12.85 1.74
N THR A 65 -0.33 -13.43 0.99
CA THR A 65 -0.51 -13.70 -0.44
C THR A 65 0.16 -15.03 -0.77
N ARG A 66 -0.54 -15.90 -1.50
CA ARG A 66 0.01 -17.21 -1.90
C ARG A 66 1.31 -16.99 -2.70
N GLY A 67 2.37 -17.71 -2.33
CA GLY A 67 3.67 -17.61 -3.00
C GLY A 67 4.54 -16.42 -2.58
N HIS A 68 4.08 -15.57 -1.64
CA HIS A 68 4.83 -14.35 -1.26
C HIS A 68 6.27 -14.64 -0.78
N ALA A 69 6.49 -15.74 -0.05
CA ALA A 69 7.81 -16.12 0.45
C ALA A 69 8.77 -16.54 -0.68
N GLU A 70 8.28 -17.30 -1.66
CA GLU A 70 9.08 -17.71 -2.81
C GLU A 70 9.47 -16.51 -3.67
N ILE A 71 8.51 -15.61 -3.93
CA ILE A 71 8.75 -14.35 -4.65
C ILE A 71 9.81 -13.52 -3.91
N ALA A 72 9.64 -13.30 -2.60
CA ALA A 72 10.59 -12.51 -1.81
C ALA A 72 12.02 -13.08 -1.85
N LEU A 73 12.17 -14.40 -1.72
CA LEU A 73 13.48 -15.05 -1.80
C LEU A 73 14.06 -15.00 -3.22
N SER A 74 13.21 -15.11 -4.25
CA SER A 74 13.61 -14.99 -5.65
C SER A 74 14.16 -13.59 -5.94
N GLU A 75 13.46 -12.53 -5.51
CA GLU A 75 13.91 -11.15 -5.66
C GLU A 75 15.26 -10.91 -4.98
N LEU A 76 15.43 -11.42 -3.75
CA LEU A 76 16.69 -11.29 -3.02
C LEU A 76 17.85 -12.01 -3.71
N ARG A 77 17.62 -13.20 -4.29
CA ARG A 77 18.65 -13.99 -4.97
C ARG A 77 19.00 -13.43 -6.36
N GLY A 78 18.01 -12.88 -7.07
CA GLY A 78 18.16 -12.39 -8.43
C GLY A 78 18.72 -10.96 -8.54
N ASN A 79 18.68 -10.18 -7.45
CA ASN A 79 19.12 -8.79 -7.45
C ASN A 79 20.36 -8.60 -6.55
N VAL A 80 21.52 -8.43 -7.17
CA VAL A 80 22.82 -8.25 -6.49
C VAL A 80 22.77 -7.07 -5.52
N ALA A 81 22.16 -5.94 -5.90
CA ALA A 81 22.10 -4.76 -5.03
C ALA A 81 21.25 -5.01 -3.77
N LEU A 82 20.12 -5.71 -3.90
CA LEU A 82 19.30 -6.09 -2.75
C LEU A 82 20.02 -7.10 -1.85
N ARG A 83 20.72 -8.05 -2.45
CA ARG A 83 21.52 -9.05 -1.73
C ARG A 83 22.64 -8.41 -0.93
N ASP A 84 23.43 -7.54 -1.55
CA ASP A 84 24.53 -6.82 -0.90
C ASP A 84 24.02 -5.91 0.22
N LEU A 85 22.83 -5.31 0.06
CA LEU A 85 22.20 -4.55 1.12
C LEU A 85 21.78 -5.45 2.29
N TYR A 86 21.13 -6.58 2.00
CA TYR A 86 20.68 -7.53 3.00
C TYR A 86 21.84 -8.12 3.81
N GLU A 87 22.90 -8.58 3.13
CA GLU A 87 24.08 -9.14 3.78
C GLU A 87 24.76 -8.12 4.69
N ARG A 88 24.83 -6.84 4.29
CA ARG A 88 25.38 -5.76 5.12
C ARG A 88 24.56 -5.46 6.39
N ILE A 89 23.24 -5.54 6.31
CA ILE A 89 22.35 -5.21 7.44
C ILE A 89 22.26 -6.37 8.43
N TYR A 90 22.22 -7.61 7.93
CA TYR A 90 21.84 -8.78 8.73
C TYR A 90 22.89 -9.88 8.83
N ALA A 91 23.89 -9.91 7.95
CA ALA A 91 24.93 -10.95 7.94
C ALA A 91 26.33 -10.42 8.35
N GLY A 92 26.42 -9.14 8.72
CA GLY A 92 27.61 -8.49 9.28
C GLY A 92 27.69 -8.59 10.79
#